data_AF-A0A1W1ZSI9-F1
#
_entry.id   AF-A0A1W1ZSI9-F1
#
_cell.length_a   1.000
_cell.length_b   1.000
_cell.length_c   1.000
_cell.angle_alpha   90.00
_cell.angle_beta   90.00
_cell.angle_gamma   90.00
#
_symmetry.space_group_name_H-M   'P 1'
#
loop_
_entity.id
_entity.type
_entity.pdbx_description
1 polymer ?
#
loop_
_entity_poly.entity_id
_entity_poly.type
_entity_poly.pdbx_seq_one_letter_code
_entity_poly.pdbx_strand_id
1 'polypeptide(L)'
;MGIYKNGPLGPFKGKIGPLFGYILRGKGVLRAAPHITKPRSIKQLAVQERMVVLSPFLNRIKKYLAVGFELSAIKNENSANNSAKSYNLKHAIKGVYPELEIDYPQARLTEGSLEIPENARVEAVENGFKFSWDFDELAERGHFNDKTMLMAYFPELKGSAYMISGAGRHQRQEILEINPALKGKTAETYISFITDDRKSISNSVYTGSITF
;
A
#
# COMPACT_ATOMS: atom_id res chain seq x y z
N MET A 1 8.18 0.43 23.65
CA MET A 1 9.63 0.42 23.48
C MET A 1 10.20 1.66 24.13
N GLY A 2 11.18 1.52 25.02
CA GLY A 2 11.96 2.62 25.58
C GLY A 2 13.21 2.81 24.73
N ILE A 3 13.55 4.05 24.41
CA ILE A 3 14.76 4.41 23.65
C ILE A 3 15.64 5.25 24.56
N TYR A 4 16.89 4.82 24.73
CA TYR A 4 17.92 5.60 25.42
C TYR A 4 18.54 6.59 24.45
N LYS A 5 18.57 7.88 24.81
CA LYS A 5 19.40 8.86 24.12
C LYS A 5 20.74 8.96 24.85
N ASN A 6 21.85 8.78 24.14
CA ASN A 6 23.22 8.92 24.65
C ASN A 6 23.69 7.79 25.59
N GLY A 7 23.42 6.53 25.23
CA GLY A 7 23.94 5.36 25.96
C GLY A 7 23.14 4.97 27.22
N PRO A 8 23.64 4.00 28.01
CA PRO A 8 22.86 3.33 29.06
C PRO A 8 22.46 4.22 30.25
N LEU A 9 23.16 5.35 30.47
CA LEU A 9 22.89 6.31 31.55
C LEU A 9 22.09 7.54 31.08
N GLY A 10 21.74 7.60 29.80
CA GLY A 10 21.04 8.74 29.24
C GLY A 10 19.53 8.74 29.53
N PRO A 11 18.84 9.88 29.34
CA PRO A 11 17.40 9.95 29.54
C PRO A 11 16.68 9.03 28.56
N PHE A 12 15.78 8.20 29.08
CA PHE A 12 14.98 7.30 28.26
C PHE A 12 13.63 7.91 27.89
N LYS A 13 13.19 7.64 26.67
CA LYS A 13 11.87 8.02 26.15
C LYS A 13 11.08 6.76 25.84
N GLY A 14 9.91 6.61 26.47
CA GLY A 14 8.99 5.50 26.25
C GLY A 14 8.78 4.60 27.46
N LYS A 15 8.26 3.39 27.21
CA LYS A 15 7.86 2.43 28.27
C LYS A 15 9.02 1.51 28.67
N ILE A 16 9.30 1.43 29.98
CA ILE A 16 10.20 0.46 30.61
C ILE A 16 9.41 -0.25 31.72
N GLY A 17 9.06 -1.53 31.51
CA GLY A 17 8.23 -2.28 32.46
C GLY A 17 6.91 -1.56 32.78
N PRO A 18 6.56 -1.35 34.06
CA PRO A 18 5.37 -0.62 34.47
C PRO A 18 5.54 0.91 34.43
N LEU A 19 6.69 1.43 34.00
CA LEU A 19 6.99 2.86 33.99
C LEU A 19 7.02 3.42 32.56
N PHE A 20 6.70 4.71 32.43
CA PHE A 20 6.79 5.47 31.20
C PHE A 20 7.61 6.73 31.47
N GLY A 21 8.74 6.86 30.77
CA GLY A 21 9.66 7.98 30.88
C GLY A 21 9.56 8.93 29.70
N TYR A 22 9.62 10.23 29.95
CA TYR A 22 9.72 11.26 28.92
C TYR A 22 10.37 12.54 29.48
N ILE A 23 10.81 13.43 28.59
CA ILE A 23 11.36 14.74 28.98
C ILE A 23 10.23 15.76 28.90
N LEU A 24 9.97 16.46 30.01
CA LEU A 24 9.02 17.56 30.10
C LEU A 24 9.77 18.84 30.47
N ARG A 25 9.81 19.82 29.57
CA ARG A 25 10.51 21.11 29.78
C ARG A 25 11.95 20.94 30.29
N GLY A 26 12.71 20.03 29.68
CA GLY A 26 14.09 19.73 30.06
C GLY A 26 14.27 18.83 31.29
N LYS A 27 13.19 18.47 32.00
CA LYS A 27 13.24 17.58 33.17
C LYS A 27 12.81 16.17 32.80
N GLY A 28 13.56 15.16 33.24
CA GLY A 28 13.16 13.76 33.13
C GLY A 28 11.97 13.47 34.04
N VAL A 29 10.86 13.03 33.47
CA VAL A 29 9.64 12.66 34.20
C VAL A 29 9.39 11.17 34.03
N LEU A 30 9.13 10.51 35.15
CA LEU A 30 8.68 9.14 35.22
C LEU A 30 7.27 9.07 35.75
N ARG A 31 6.42 8.30 35.07
CA ARG A 31 5.06 8.00 35.54
C ARG A 31 4.77 6.51 35.42
N ALA A 32 3.82 6.04 36.21
CA ALA A 32 3.24 4.72 35.99
C ALA A 32 2.61 4.66 34.59
N ALA A 33 2.81 3.53 33.92
CA ALA A 33 2.11 3.21 32.70
C ALA A 33 0.60 3.16 33.01
N PRO A 34 -0.25 3.74 32.15
CA PRO A 34 -1.69 3.73 32.40
C PRO A 34 -2.22 2.29 32.47
N HIS A 35 -2.94 1.98 33.54
CA HIS A 35 -3.68 0.73 33.68
C HIS A 35 -5.11 0.96 33.18
N ILE A 36 -5.42 0.44 31.99
CA ILE A 36 -6.72 0.64 31.36
C ILE A 36 -7.59 -0.57 31.68
N THR A 37 -8.60 -0.38 32.54
CA THR A 37 -9.60 -1.41 32.91
C THR A 37 -10.91 -1.27 32.13
N LYS A 38 -11.15 -0.12 31.50
CA LYS A 38 -12.40 0.16 30.77
C LYS A 38 -12.45 -0.64 29.46
N PRO A 39 -13.60 -1.24 29.10
CA PRO A 39 -13.77 -1.89 27.81
C PRO A 39 -13.64 -0.86 26.67
N ARG A 40 -13.25 -1.34 25.49
CA ARG A 40 -13.09 -0.49 24.31
C ARG A 40 -14.45 0.05 23.87
N SER A 41 -14.49 1.33 23.50
CA SER A 41 -15.67 1.95 22.90
C SER A 41 -15.94 1.38 21.51
N ILE A 42 -17.20 1.40 21.06
CA ILE A 42 -17.60 1.04 19.68
C ILE A 42 -16.74 1.79 18.65
N LYS A 43 -16.46 3.08 18.86
CA LYS A 43 -15.58 3.85 17.95
C LYS A 43 -14.15 3.31 17.91
N GLN A 44 -13.63 2.81 19.03
CA GLN A 44 -12.30 2.20 19.08
C GLN A 44 -12.29 0.82 18.42
N LEU A 45 -13.36 0.04 18.57
CA LEU A 45 -13.53 -1.25 17.91
C LEU A 45 -13.63 -1.07 16.40
N ALA A 46 -14.40 -0.09 15.91
CA ALA A 46 -14.49 0.23 14.49
C ALA A 46 -13.12 0.57 13.88
N VAL A 47 -12.29 1.36 14.56
CA VAL A 47 -10.93 1.67 14.09
C VAL A 47 -10.03 0.42 14.07
N GLN A 48 -10.17 -0.47 15.05
CA GLN A 48 -9.40 -1.72 15.07
C GLN A 48 -9.82 -2.65 13.94
N GLU A 49 -11.13 -2.78 13.72
CA GLU A 49 -11.69 -3.62 12.67
C GLU A 49 -11.22 -3.16 11.28
N ARG A 50 -11.19 -1.85 11.02
CA ARG A 50 -10.58 -1.28 9.80
C ARG A 50 -9.15 -1.78 9.56
N MET A 51 -8.34 -1.84 10.61
CA MET A 51 -6.97 -2.33 10.52
C MET A 51 -6.91 -3.85 10.33
N VAL A 52 -7.81 -4.60 10.96
CA VAL A 52 -7.92 -6.07 10.82
C VAL A 52 -8.30 -6.45 9.39
N VAL A 53 -9.25 -5.75 8.78
CA VAL A 53 -9.70 -5.98 7.41
C VAL A 53 -8.60 -5.63 6.40
N LEU A 54 -7.94 -4.48 6.56
CA LEU A 54 -6.97 -3.99 5.57
C LEU A 54 -5.59 -4.63 5.67
N SER A 55 -5.14 -5.01 6.88
CA SER A 55 -3.76 -5.49 7.08
C SER A 55 -3.39 -6.74 6.29
N PRO A 56 -4.24 -7.79 6.19
CA PRO A 56 -3.94 -8.98 5.40
C PRO A 56 -3.66 -8.66 3.93
N PHE A 57 -4.48 -7.77 3.33
CA PHE A 57 -4.31 -7.31 1.96
C PHE A 57 -2.95 -6.62 1.77
N LEU A 58 -2.67 -5.55 2.52
CA LEU A 58 -1.43 -4.79 2.37
C LEU A 58 -0.18 -5.61 2.70
N ASN A 59 -0.27 -6.51 3.69
CA ASN A 59 0.84 -7.39 4.04
C ASN A 59 1.17 -8.36 2.91
N ARG A 60 0.17 -8.84 2.15
CA ARG A 60 0.41 -9.75 1.03
C ARG A 60 1.17 -9.09 -0.11
N ILE A 61 0.90 -7.81 -0.35
CA ILE A 61 1.53 -7.02 -1.41
C ILE A 61 2.68 -6.13 -0.90
N LYS A 62 3.22 -6.41 0.29
CA LYS A 62 4.22 -5.56 0.97
C LYS A 62 5.44 -5.21 0.10
N LYS A 63 5.93 -6.17 -0.69
CA LYS A 63 7.08 -5.94 -1.60
C LYS A 63 6.74 -4.97 -2.72
N TYR A 64 5.52 -5.05 -3.26
CA TYR A 64 5.03 -4.10 -4.27
C TYR A 64 4.85 -2.71 -3.66
N LEU A 65 4.21 -2.62 -2.48
CA LEU A 65 4.03 -1.36 -1.76
C LEU A 65 5.35 -0.70 -1.35
N ALA A 66 6.40 -1.49 -1.10
CA ALA A 66 7.71 -0.96 -0.74
C ALA A 66 8.26 -0.06 -1.85
N VAL A 67 8.06 -0.43 -3.12
CA VAL A 67 8.42 0.39 -4.28
C VAL A 67 7.34 1.45 -4.53
N GLY A 68 6.07 1.04 -4.48
CA GLY A 68 4.92 1.90 -4.78
C GLY A 68 4.80 3.16 -3.93
N PHE A 69 5.20 3.08 -2.66
CA PHE A 69 5.11 4.18 -1.69
C PHE A 69 6.48 4.68 -1.23
N GLU A 70 7.58 4.29 -1.87
CA GLU A 70 8.94 4.71 -1.47
C GLU A 70 9.08 6.24 -1.45
N LEU A 71 8.67 6.90 -2.53
CA LEU A 71 8.76 8.36 -2.66
C LEU A 71 7.85 9.09 -1.66
N SER A 72 6.63 8.56 -1.45
CA SER A 72 5.70 9.08 -0.43
C SER A 72 6.26 8.89 0.99
N ALA A 73 6.97 7.78 1.25
CA ALA A 73 7.59 7.50 2.53
C ALA A 73 8.71 8.48 2.87
N ILE A 74 9.57 8.78 1.89
CA ILE A 74 10.64 9.78 2.03
C ILE A 74 10.03 11.15 2.34
N LYS A 75 9.00 11.57 1.59
CA LYS A 75 8.31 12.85 1.80
C LYS A 75 7.66 12.96 3.19
N ASN A 76 7.12 11.86 3.71
CA ASN A 76 6.40 11.83 4.98
C ASN A 76 7.27 11.39 6.17
N GLU A 77 8.59 11.24 5.98
CA GLU A 77 9.56 10.77 6.98
C GLU A 77 9.12 9.48 7.70
N ASN A 78 8.56 8.53 6.95
CA ASN A 78 8.04 7.27 7.48
C ASN A 78 8.43 6.07 6.59
N SER A 79 7.90 4.88 6.87
CA SER A 79 8.09 3.70 6.01
C SER A 79 7.00 3.60 4.94
N ALA A 80 7.31 3.07 3.76
CA ALA A 80 6.36 2.83 2.67
C ALA A 80 5.06 2.13 3.11
N ASN A 81 5.18 1.12 3.99
CA ASN A 81 4.01 0.43 4.54
C ASN A 81 3.11 1.34 5.40
N ASN A 82 3.67 2.32 6.09
CA ASN A 82 2.92 3.28 6.89
C ASN A 82 2.22 4.32 6.00
N SER A 83 2.88 4.83 4.95
CA SER A 83 2.24 5.68 3.94
C SER A 83 1.08 4.94 3.26
N ALA A 84 1.31 3.70 2.82
CA ALA A 84 0.27 2.86 2.22
C ALA A 84 -0.92 2.64 3.16
N LYS A 85 -0.66 2.31 4.43
CA LYS A 85 -1.72 2.15 5.44
C LYS A 85 -2.47 3.45 5.71
N SER A 86 -1.76 4.57 5.81
CA SER A 86 -2.36 5.88 6.10
C SER A 86 -3.38 6.27 5.03
N TYR A 87 -3.04 6.08 3.75
CA TYR A 87 -3.95 6.35 2.65
C TYR A 87 -5.12 5.36 2.63
N ASN A 88 -4.82 4.06 2.60
CA ASN A 88 -5.85 3.03 2.41
C ASN A 88 -6.80 2.90 3.59
N LEU A 89 -6.34 3.13 4.83
CA LEU A 89 -7.26 3.16 5.98
C LEU A 89 -8.31 4.24 5.80
N LYS A 90 -7.97 5.40 5.22
CA LYS A 90 -8.89 6.54 5.06
C LYS A 90 -9.84 6.36 3.87
N HIS A 91 -9.39 5.77 2.78
CA HIS A 91 -10.11 5.80 1.50
C HIS A 91 -10.62 4.42 1.03
N ALA A 92 -9.93 3.33 1.38
CA ALA A 92 -10.14 2.01 0.78
C ALA A 92 -10.97 1.07 1.67
N ILE A 93 -11.82 1.62 2.54
CA ILE A 93 -12.69 0.83 3.43
C ILE A 93 -14.10 1.37 3.31
N LYS A 94 -15.03 0.45 3.07
CA LYS A 94 -16.47 0.70 2.99
C LYS A 94 -17.23 -0.10 4.05
N GLY A 95 -18.51 0.23 4.23
CA GLY A 95 -19.39 -0.41 5.20
C GLY A 95 -19.42 0.29 6.55
N VAL A 96 -20.12 -0.32 7.51
CA VAL A 96 -20.30 0.20 8.87
C VAL A 96 -19.96 -0.93 9.84
N TYR A 97 -19.23 -0.60 10.91
CA TYR A 97 -18.89 -1.58 11.94
C TYR A 97 -20.14 -2.33 12.44
N PRO A 98 -20.13 -3.68 12.48
CA PRO A 98 -18.97 -4.56 12.32
C PRO A 98 -18.67 -5.04 10.89
N GLU A 99 -19.55 -4.79 9.92
CA GLU A 99 -19.44 -5.25 8.53
C GLU A 99 -18.60 -4.27 7.69
N LEU A 100 -17.28 -4.31 7.90
CA LEU A 100 -16.33 -3.51 7.15
C LEU A 100 -15.63 -4.35 6.09
N GLU A 101 -15.48 -3.78 4.89
CA GLU A 101 -14.86 -4.44 3.75
C GLU A 101 -13.88 -3.51 3.04
N ILE A 102 -12.96 -4.11 2.27
CA ILE A 102 -12.04 -3.37 1.42
C ILE A 102 -12.80 -2.85 0.19
N ASP A 103 -12.65 -1.57 -0.09
CA ASP A 103 -13.09 -0.97 -1.34
C ASP A 103 -11.92 -0.97 -2.35
N TYR A 104 -11.80 -2.05 -3.13
CA TYR A 104 -10.69 -2.24 -4.08
C TYR A 104 -10.56 -1.11 -5.11
N PRO A 105 -11.64 -0.59 -5.73
CA PRO A 105 -11.57 0.59 -6.60
C PRO A 105 -10.92 1.83 -5.98
N GLN A 106 -11.10 2.03 -4.67
CA GLN A 106 -10.54 3.17 -3.93
C GLN A 106 -9.17 2.87 -3.30
N ALA A 107 -8.70 1.62 -3.38
CA ALA A 107 -7.40 1.24 -2.86
C ALA A 107 -6.28 1.79 -3.74
N ARG A 108 -5.23 2.31 -3.10
CA ARG A 108 -4.03 2.82 -3.76
C ARG A 108 -2.82 2.00 -3.39
N LEU A 109 -2.11 1.51 -4.41
CA LEU A 109 -0.92 0.66 -4.27
C LEU A 109 0.39 1.38 -4.58
N THR A 110 0.32 2.46 -5.36
CA THR A 110 1.45 3.34 -5.65
C THR A 110 1.03 4.79 -5.50
N GLU A 111 1.94 5.66 -5.06
CA GLU A 111 1.66 7.07 -4.86
C GLU A 111 2.82 7.95 -5.34
N GLY A 112 2.52 8.86 -6.26
CA GLY A 112 3.50 9.79 -6.81
C GLY A 112 2.91 10.83 -7.75
N SER A 113 3.77 11.39 -8.60
CA SER A 113 3.50 12.58 -9.42
C SER A 113 3.59 12.35 -10.93
N LEU A 114 3.95 11.15 -11.39
CA LEU A 114 3.83 10.82 -12.82
C LEU A 114 2.36 10.74 -13.22
N GLU A 115 2.11 10.96 -14.50
CA GLU A 115 0.81 10.72 -15.08
C GLU A 115 0.37 9.26 -14.93
N ILE A 116 -0.92 9.11 -14.69
CA ILE A 116 -1.54 7.81 -14.54
C ILE A 116 -1.75 7.13 -15.90
N PRO A 117 -1.83 5.80 -15.94
CA PRO A 117 -2.30 5.06 -17.11
C PRO A 117 -3.71 5.51 -17.53
N GLU A 118 -3.84 6.02 -18.74
CA GLU A 118 -5.13 6.43 -19.31
C GLU A 118 -5.82 5.24 -19.97
N ASN A 119 -7.16 5.20 -19.85
CA ASN A 119 -8.02 4.16 -20.43
C ASN A 119 -7.51 2.73 -20.20
N ALA A 120 -6.90 2.49 -19.04
CA ALA A 120 -6.31 1.20 -18.74
C ALA A 120 -7.37 0.11 -18.62
N ARG A 121 -7.13 -1.02 -19.29
CA ARG A 121 -8.02 -2.18 -19.36
C ARG A 121 -7.23 -3.45 -19.09
N VAL A 122 -7.95 -4.49 -18.69
CA VAL A 122 -7.40 -5.82 -18.44
C VAL A 122 -8.26 -6.86 -19.13
N GLU A 123 -7.61 -7.85 -19.76
CA GLU A 123 -8.23 -8.99 -20.41
C GLU A 123 -7.56 -10.28 -19.94
N ALA A 124 -8.34 -11.35 -19.73
CA ALA A 124 -7.81 -12.66 -19.38
C ALA A 124 -7.36 -13.36 -20.67
N VAL A 125 -6.10 -13.81 -20.68
CA VAL A 125 -5.49 -14.54 -21.78
C VAL A 125 -4.96 -15.88 -21.27
N GLU A 126 -4.58 -16.80 -22.16
CA GLU A 126 -4.21 -18.17 -21.77
C GLU A 126 -3.13 -18.27 -20.67
N ASN A 127 -2.18 -17.33 -20.68
CA ASN A 127 -1.01 -17.33 -19.79
C ASN A 127 -1.08 -16.30 -18.66
N GLY A 128 -2.15 -15.49 -18.57
CA GLY A 128 -2.27 -14.51 -17.50
C GLY A 128 -3.27 -13.40 -17.78
N PHE A 129 -2.96 -12.20 -17.28
CA PHE A 129 -3.76 -11.00 -17.52
C PHE A 129 -3.02 -10.05 -18.44
N LYS A 130 -3.61 -9.74 -19.58
CA LYS A 130 -3.13 -8.74 -20.52
C LYS A 130 -3.67 -7.39 -20.13
N PHE A 131 -2.78 -6.47 -19.79
CA PHE A 131 -3.10 -5.07 -19.55
C PHE A 131 -2.85 -4.28 -20.83
N SER A 132 -3.72 -3.31 -21.10
CA SER A 132 -3.57 -2.35 -22.18
C SER A 132 -3.88 -0.94 -21.69
N TRP A 133 -3.18 0.06 -22.19
CA TRP A 133 -3.36 1.46 -21.80
C TRP A 133 -3.07 2.40 -22.98
N ASP A 134 -3.59 3.62 -22.88
CA ASP A 134 -3.28 4.67 -23.83
C ASP A 134 -1.98 5.37 -23.44
N PHE A 135 -1.21 5.75 -24.47
CA PHE A 135 0.01 6.52 -24.31
C PHE A 135 -0.04 7.72 -25.25
N ASP A 136 -0.15 8.91 -24.66
CA ASP A 136 0.06 10.17 -25.34
C ASP A 136 1.55 10.52 -25.31
N GLU A 137 2.14 10.73 -26.49
CA GLU A 137 3.54 11.14 -26.65
C GLU A 137 3.77 12.60 -26.23
N LEU A 138 2.69 13.39 -26.14
CA LEU A 138 2.72 14.80 -25.73
C LEU A 138 2.55 15.00 -24.22
N ALA A 139 2.44 13.90 -23.45
CA ALA A 139 2.43 13.90 -22.00
C ALA A 139 3.53 14.79 -21.39
N GLU A 140 3.16 15.79 -20.59
CA GLU A 140 4.13 16.65 -19.91
C GLU A 140 4.94 15.88 -18.85
N ARG A 141 4.34 14.84 -18.24
CA ARG A 141 4.91 14.08 -17.13
C ARG A 141 4.81 12.58 -17.35
N GLY A 142 5.63 12.10 -18.27
CA GLY A 142 5.98 10.69 -18.39
C GLY A 142 6.83 10.46 -19.63
N HIS A 143 7.78 9.55 -19.53
CA HIS A 143 8.66 9.21 -20.63
C HIS A 143 8.18 7.95 -21.34
N PHE A 144 8.45 7.84 -22.64
CA PHE A 144 8.06 6.68 -23.43
C PHE A 144 8.62 5.35 -22.88
N ASN A 145 9.76 5.40 -22.19
CA ASN A 145 10.43 4.24 -21.59
C ASN A 145 10.10 4.02 -20.10
N ASP A 146 9.17 4.77 -19.52
CA ASP A 146 8.70 4.51 -18.15
C ASP A 146 8.16 3.09 -18.07
N LYS A 147 8.56 2.36 -17.02
CA LYS A 147 8.25 0.95 -16.84
C LYS A 147 6.85 0.79 -16.25
N THR A 148 6.12 -0.17 -16.76
CA THR A 148 4.81 -0.54 -16.22
C THR A 148 4.97 -1.41 -14.97
N MET A 149 4.20 -1.10 -13.95
CA MET A 149 4.01 -1.90 -12.75
C MET A 149 2.59 -2.47 -12.76
N LEU A 150 2.48 -3.78 -12.60
CA LEU A 150 1.21 -4.52 -12.63
C LEU A 150 1.00 -5.27 -11.32
N MET A 151 -0.24 -5.32 -10.86
CA MET A 151 -0.65 -6.09 -9.69
C MET A 151 -1.96 -6.80 -9.97
N ALA A 152 -2.03 -8.07 -9.59
CA ALA A 152 -3.25 -8.85 -9.46
C ALA A 152 -3.31 -9.41 -8.03
N TYR A 153 -4.30 -8.99 -7.26
CA TYR A 153 -4.55 -9.51 -5.92
C TYR A 153 -5.74 -10.47 -5.96
N PHE A 154 -5.61 -11.66 -5.38
CA PHE A 154 -6.66 -12.68 -5.33
C PHE A 154 -7.28 -12.70 -3.93
N PRO A 155 -8.45 -12.08 -3.70
CA PRO A 155 -9.03 -11.92 -2.36
C PRO A 155 -9.29 -13.25 -1.66
N GLU A 156 -9.84 -14.24 -2.38
CA GLU A 156 -10.18 -15.57 -1.83
C GLU A 156 -8.95 -16.29 -1.27
N LEU A 157 -7.85 -16.22 -2.00
CA LEU A 157 -6.62 -16.95 -1.69
C LEU A 157 -5.68 -16.13 -0.78
N LYS A 158 -6.00 -14.85 -0.55
CA LYS A 158 -5.06 -13.87 0.02
C LYS A 158 -3.71 -13.94 -0.70
N GLY A 159 -3.77 -14.11 -2.01
CA GLY A 159 -2.63 -14.30 -2.91
C GLY A 159 -2.39 -13.06 -3.75
N SER A 160 -1.21 -12.95 -4.36
CA SER A 160 -0.93 -11.90 -5.33
C SER A 160 0.09 -12.35 -6.36
N ALA A 161 -0.07 -11.82 -7.57
CA ALA A 161 0.92 -11.85 -8.64
C ALA A 161 1.20 -10.40 -9.04
N TYR A 162 2.44 -10.04 -9.27
CA TYR A 162 2.79 -8.67 -9.60
C TYR A 162 4.09 -8.59 -10.37
N MET A 163 4.23 -7.48 -11.09
CA MET A 163 5.44 -7.10 -11.80
C MET A 163 5.78 -5.65 -11.45
N ILE A 164 7.05 -5.39 -11.10
CA ILE A 164 7.55 -4.07 -10.71
C ILE A 164 8.26 -3.36 -11.87
N SER A 165 8.65 -4.10 -12.90
CA SER A 165 9.39 -3.56 -14.04
C SER A 165 9.02 -4.34 -15.30
N GLY A 166 7.92 -3.97 -15.93
CA GLY A 166 7.47 -4.52 -17.20
C GLY A 166 7.90 -3.68 -18.41
N ALA A 167 7.07 -3.72 -19.44
CA ALA A 167 7.19 -2.97 -20.68
C ALA A 167 7.29 -1.46 -20.46
N GLY A 168 7.86 -0.77 -21.45
CA GLY A 168 7.82 0.68 -21.52
C GLY A 168 6.41 1.20 -21.84
N ARG A 169 6.08 2.41 -21.40
CA ARG A 169 4.78 3.07 -21.65
C ARG A 169 4.38 3.07 -23.14
N HIS A 170 5.35 3.21 -24.05
CA HIS A 170 5.15 3.17 -25.51
C HIS A 170 4.66 1.83 -26.06
N GLN A 171 4.85 0.72 -25.35
CA GLN A 171 4.39 -0.59 -25.82
C GLN A 171 2.88 -0.75 -25.71
N ARG A 172 2.20 0.08 -24.90
CA ARG A 172 0.73 0.16 -24.71
C ARG A 172 0.05 -1.11 -24.20
N GLN A 173 0.81 -2.18 -24.00
CA GLN A 173 0.33 -3.44 -23.47
C GLN A 173 1.43 -4.18 -22.73
N GLU A 174 1.03 -5.01 -21.78
CA GLU A 174 1.92 -5.92 -21.05
C GLU A 174 1.11 -7.07 -20.47
N ILE A 175 1.71 -8.25 -20.38
CA ILE A 175 1.09 -9.45 -19.81
C ILE A 175 1.69 -9.71 -18.44
N LEU A 176 0.83 -9.74 -17.42
CA LEU A 176 1.17 -10.30 -16.13
C LEU A 176 0.90 -11.80 -16.17
N GLU A 177 1.96 -12.60 -16.22
CA GLU A 177 1.84 -14.06 -16.17
C GLU A 177 1.24 -14.51 -14.84
N ILE A 178 0.22 -15.38 -14.93
CA ILE A 178 -0.46 -15.95 -13.77
C ILE A 178 -0.27 -17.46 -13.79
N ASN A 179 0.04 -18.03 -12.62
CA ASN A 179 0.19 -19.47 -12.50
C ASN A 179 -1.12 -20.17 -12.93
N PRO A 180 -1.08 -21.15 -13.85
CA PRO A 180 -2.26 -21.90 -14.30
C PRO A 180 -3.08 -22.54 -13.16
N ALA A 181 -2.48 -22.80 -11.99
CA ALA A 181 -3.18 -23.28 -10.81
C ALA A 181 -4.24 -22.28 -10.25
N LEU A 182 -4.21 -21.03 -10.70
CA LEU A 182 -5.14 -19.97 -10.32
C LEU A 182 -6.29 -19.78 -11.33
N LYS A 183 -6.41 -20.65 -12.35
CA LYS A 183 -7.55 -20.62 -13.29
C LYS A 183 -8.88 -20.75 -12.55
N GLY A 184 -9.88 -19.98 -12.97
CA GLY A 184 -11.19 -19.83 -12.35
C GLY A 184 -11.21 -18.95 -11.11
N LYS A 185 -10.10 -18.28 -10.76
CA LYS A 185 -10.03 -17.38 -9.60
C LYS A 185 -10.10 -15.92 -10.01
N THR A 186 -10.88 -15.16 -9.25
CA THR A 186 -11.06 -13.72 -9.46
C THR A 186 -9.94 -12.92 -8.79
N ALA A 187 -9.41 -11.97 -9.54
CA ALA A 187 -8.38 -11.04 -9.12
C ALA A 187 -8.83 -9.59 -9.26
N GLU A 188 -8.40 -8.76 -8.32
CA GLU A 188 -8.49 -7.31 -8.34
C GLU A 188 -7.20 -6.75 -8.91
N THR A 189 -7.28 -6.02 -10.03
CA THR A 189 -6.10 -5.65 -10.82
C THR A 189 -5.80 -4.15 -10.82
N TYR A 190 -4.50 -3.82 -10.77
CA TYR A 190 -4.00 -2.46 -10.75
C TYR A 190 -2.81 -2.28 -11.68
N ILE A 191 -2.68 -1.07 -12.21
CA ILE A 191 -1.57 -0.65 -13.07
C ILE A 191 -1.03 0.71 -12.62
N SER A 192 0.27 0.90 -12.76
CA SER A 192 0.97 2.16 -12.51
C SER A 192 2.24 2.24 -13.38
N PHE A 193 2.84 3.42 -13.47
CA PHE A 193 4.12 3.64 -14.14
C PHE A 193 5.19 4.06 -13.15
N ILE A 194 6.42 3.67 -13.43
CA ILE A 194 7.62 4.07 -12.69
C ILE A 194 8.72 4.44 -13.67
N THR A 195 9.46 5.51 -13.41
CA THR A 195 10.64 5.85 -14.23
C THR A 195 11.70 4.77 -14.12
N ASP A 196 12.53 4.60 -15.14
CA ASP A 196 13.61 3.60 -15.16
C ASP A 196 14.61 3.81 -13.99
N ASP A 197 14.86 5.08 -13.63
CA ASP A 197 15.68 5.46 -12.48
C ASP A 197 14.95 5.38 -11.12
N ARG A 198 13.67 5.01 -11.13
CA ARG A 198 12.77 4.86 -9.97
C ARG A 198 12.58 6.13 -9.11
N LYS A 199 12.90 7.30 -9.65
CA LYS A 199 12.75 8.57 -8.93
C LYS A 199 11.37 9.17 -9.03
N SER A 200 10.54 8.72 -9.98
CA SER A 200 9.15 9.13 -10.11
C SER A 200 8.24 7.92 -10.33
N ILE A 201 7.03 7.99 -9.79
CA ILE A 201 6.02 6.94 -9.90
C ILE A 201 4.64 7.59 -10.09
N SER A 202 3.70 6.91 -10.75
CA SER A 202 2.31 7.37 -10.86
C SER A 202 1.44 6.77 -9.77
N ASN A 203 0.27 7.37 -9.55
CA ASN A 203 -0.75 6.76 -8.71
C ASN A 203 -1.28 5.48 -9.38
N SER A 204 -1.58 4.46 -8.59
CA SER A 204 -2.15 3.22 -9.13
C SER A 204 -3.57 3.44 -9.62
N VAL A 205 -3.88 2.89 -10.80
CA VAL A 205 -5.21 2.86 -11.39
C VAL A 205 -5.79 1.46 -11.24
N TYR A 206 -7.00 1.37 -10.71
CA TYR A 206 -7.76 0.13 -10.67
C TYR A 206 -8.34 -0.17 -12.05
N THR A 207 -8.17 -1.40 -12.52
CA THR A 207 -8.56 -1.84 -13.88
C THR A 207 -9.77 -2.77 -13.90
N GLY A 208 -10.29 -3.10 -12.71
CA GLY A 208 -11.45 -3.98 -12.56
C GLY A 208 -11.13 -5.28 -11.83
N SER A 209 -12.20 -6.06 -11.67
CA SER A 209 -12.15 -7.42 -11.16
C SER A 209 -12.27 -8.37 -12.35
N ILE A 210 -11.35 -9.32 -12.47
CA ILE A 210 -11.28 -10.23 -13.62
C ILE A 210 -10.96 -11.65 -13.15
N THR A 211 -11.56 -12.64 -13.81
CA THR A 211 -11.32 -14.06 -13.53
C THR A 211 -10.31 -14.61 -14.52
N PHE A 212 -9.29 -15.31 -14.01
CA PHE A 212 -8.27 -15.97 -14.83
C PHE A 212 -8.77 -17.27 -15.46
#